data_AF-A0AAF3EI13-F1
#
_entry.id   AF-A0AAF3EI13-F1
#
_cell.length_a   1.000
_cell.length_b   1.000
_cell.length_c   1.000
_cell.angle_alpha   90.00
_cell.angle_beta   90.00
_cell.angle_gamma   90.00
#
_symmetry.space_group_name_H-M   'P 1'
#
loop_
_entity.id
_entity.type
_entity.pdbx_description
1 polymer ?
#
loop_
_entity_poly.entity_id
_entity_poly.type
_entity_poly.pdbx_seq_one_letter_code
_entity_poly.pdbx_strand_id
1 'polypeptide(L)'
;MFDTGRAARHLGLPKHSLQYLVDSLCQVQLNKEFQTTDWRVRPLPEEMMHYAREDTHYLLYCYDLPRERLFQPGNERTNNLLEDVYRDSKEICKKVFESTSSIPQIKEESQNRQIFALRELWRWGDTTARNQDESLGYVLHMMIHIAESLPRDKEGVLACCSPVPHPLKEHLLLIHRIILEARDRGLEVVETAKKYLVDSLCQVQLNKEFQTTDWRVRPLPEEMMHYAREDTHYLLYCYDLLRERLLQTKICDLLIRATIRLRRRVGISVEDRKACSDSGETL
;
A
#
# COMPACT_ATOMS: atom_id res chain seq x y z
N MET A 1 -22.48 16.79 -6.69
CA MET A 1 -21.66 15.96 -7.60
C MET A 1 -22.35 14.61 -7.74
N PHE A 2 -22.43 14.08 -8.96
CA PHE A 2 -22.94 12.73 -9.24
C PHE A 2 -21.86 11.97 -10.01
N ASP A 3 -21.35 10.87 -9.44
CA ASP A 3 -20.34 10.03 -10.07
C ASP A 3 -21.03 8.91 -10.85
N THR A 4 -20.97 8.97 -12.19
CA THR A 4 -21.57 7.97 -13.09
C THR A 4 -20.96 6.57 -12.91
N GLY A 5 -19.70 6.47 -12.47
CA GLY A 5 -19.06 5.22 -12.10
C GLY A 5 -19.60 4.67 -10.78
N ARG A 6 -20.02 5.51 -9.82
CA ARG A 6 -20.76 5.05 -8.62
C ARG A 6 -22.14 4.56 -9.03
N ALA A 7 -22.86 5.30 -9.87
CA ALA A 7 -24.17 4.90 -10.39
C ALA A 7 -24.10 3.53 -11.10
N ALA A 8 -23.09 3.32 -11.94
CA ALA A 8 -22.86 2.04 -12.61
C ALA A 8 -22.71 0.85 -11.65
N ARG A 9 -22.03 1.05 -10.51
CA ARG A 9 -21.86 0.02 -9.47
C ARG A 9 -23.17 -0.29 -8.77
N HIS A 10 -23.94 0.74 -8.40
CA HIS A 10 -25.25 0.58 -7.76
C HIS A 10 -26.26 -0.09 -8.68
N LEU A 11 -26.17 0.15 -10.00
CA LEU A 11 -26.96 -0.53 -11.02
C LEU A 11 -26.49 -1.95 -11.34
N GLY A 12 -25.39 -2.42 -10.75
CA GLY A 12 -24.85 -3.76 -11.01
C GLY A 12 -24.35 -3.98 -12.44
N LEU A 13 -23.88 -2.93 -13.11
CA LEU A 13 -23.34 -3.04 -14.47
C LEU A 13 -22.03 -3.87 -14.47
N PRO A 14 -21.73 -4.62 -15.55
CA PRO A 14 -20.54 -5.48 -15.59
C PRO A 14 -19.22 -4.70 -15.58
N LYS A 15 -19.24 -3.45 -16.05
CA LYS A 15 -18.09 -2.54 -16.07
C LYS A 15 -18.54 -1.14 -15.63
N HIS A 16 -17.58 -0.36 -15.12
CA HIS A 16 -17.84 0.96 -14.53
C HIS A 16 -16.94 2.07 -15.12
N SER A 17 -16.28 1.80 -16.25
CA SER A 17 -15.43 2.80 -16.93
C SER A 17 -16.28 3.75 -17.77
N LEU A 18 -15.79 4.97 -17.98
CA LEU A 18 -16.44 5.94 -18.86
C LEU A 18 -16.66 5.37 -20.26
N GLN A 19 -15.64 4.74 -20.84
CA GLN A 19 -15.74 4.09 -22.15
C GLN A 19 -16.90 3.09 -22.22
N TYR A 20 -17.06 2.25 -21.19
CA TYR A 20 -18.15 1.29 -21.17
C TYR A 20 -19.52 1.97 -21.11
N LEU A 21 -19.65 3.05 -20.32
CA LEU A 21 -20.90 3.79 -20.21
C LEU A 21 -21.26 4.50 -21.52
N VAL A 22 -20.29 5.14 -22.16
CA VAL A 22 -20.51 5.84 -23.44
C VAL A 22 -20.80 4.84 -24.56
N ASP A 23 -20.10 3.72 -24.62
CA ASP A 23 -20.36 2.67 -25.60
C ASP A 23 -21.77 2.08 -25.43
N SER A 24 -22.10 1.62 -24.21
CA SER A 24 -23.37 0.96 -23.93
C SER A 24 -24.59 1.89 -24.03
N LEU A 25 -24.46 3.16 -23.64
CA LEU A 25 -25.57 4.11 -23.61
C LEU A 25 -25.65 4.95 -24.89
N CYS A 26 -24.52 5.45 -25.39
CA CYS A 26 -24.48 6.35 -26.54
C CYS A 26 -24.18 5.63 -27.86
N GLN A 27 -23.78 4.35 -27.83
CA GLN A 27 -23.30 3.61 -29.00
C GLN A 27 -22.09 4.28 -29.67
N VAL A 28 -21.24 4.91 -28.86
CA VAL A 28 -20.02 5.60 -29.29
C VAL A 28 -18.79 4.94 -28.68
N GLN A 29 -17.81 4.60 -29.51
CA GLN A 29 -16.53 4.06 -29.08
C GLN A 29 -15.54 5.20 -28.84
N LEU A 30 -15.19 5.45 -27.57
CA LEU A 30 -14.18 6.45 -27.22
C LEU A 30 -12.78 5.99 -27.63
N ASN A 31 -11.97 6.93 -28.14
CA ASN A 31 -10.54 6.71 -28.34
C ASN A 31 -9.83 6.55 -26.98
N LYS A 32 -8.75 5.77 -26.92
CA LYS A 32 -7.89 5.56 -25.74
C LYS A 32 -6.46 6.03 -25.91
N GLU A 33 -6.10 6.44 -27.12
CA GLU A 33 -4.73 6.72 -27.52
C GLU A 33 -4.05 7.76 -26.60
N PHE A 34 -4.81 8.76 -26.14
CA PHE A 34 -4.26 9.87 -25.36
C PHE A 34 -4.34 9.67 -23.83
N GLN A 35 -4.72 8.50 -23.33
CA GLN A 35 -4.91 8.24 -21.89
C GLN A 35 -3.63 8.47 -21.06
N THR A 36 -2.45 8.16 -21.62
CA THR A 36 -1.14 8.32 -20.95
C THR A 36 -0.23 9.31 -21.67
N THR A 37 -0.79 10.17 -22.53
CA THR A 37 0.00 11.16 -23.28
C THR A 37 0.35 12.37 -22.40
N ASP A 38 1.44 13.07 -22.72
CA ASP A 38 1.82 14.30 -22.04
C ASP A 38 0.87 15.46 -22.39
N TRP A 39 -0.07 15.76 -21.49
CA TRP A 39 -1.05 16.85 -21.61
C TRP A 39 -0.46 18.26 -21.42
N ARG A 40 0.84 18.37 -21.12
CA ARG A 40 1.53 19.66 -20.97
C ARG A 40 1.98 20.27 -22.29
N VAL A 41 2.01 19.49 -23.38
CA VAL A 41 2.44 19.93 -24.73
C VAL A 41 1.60 21.12 -25.22
N ARG A 42 2.25 22.13 -25.82
CA ARG A 42 1.59 23.31 -26.42
C ARG A 42 2.21 23.68 -27.78
N PRO A 43 1.39 24.10 -28.79
CA PRO A 43 -0.07 24.09 -28.78
C PRO A 43 -0.63 22.66 -28.67
N LEU A 44 -1.85 22.52 -28.14
CA LEU A 44 -2.47 21.21 -27.97
C LEU A 44 -2.93 20.71 -29.36
N PRO A 45 -2.50 19.51 -29.80
CA PRO A 45 -2.95 18.93 -31.07
C PRO A 45 -4.47 18.78 -31.13
N GLU A 46 -5.04 18.86 -32.34
CA GLU A 46 -6.49 18.79 -32.55
C GLU A 46 -7.08 17.45 -32.09
N GLU A 47 -6.33 16.36 -32.26
CA GLU A 47 -6.71 15.01 -31.84
C GLU A 47 -6.80 14.91 -30.32
N MET A 48 -5.88 15.55 -29.60
CA MET A 48 -5.91 15.63 -28.13
C MET A 48 -7.07 16.51 -27.65
N MET A 49 -7.37 17.59 -28.37
CA MET A 49 -8.55 18.43 -28.07
C MET A 49 -9.85 17.66 -28.26
N HIS A 50 -9.96 16.86 -29.32
CA HIS A 50 -11.10 16.01 -29.58
C HIS A 50 -11.28 14.97 -28.47
N TYR A 51 -10.21 14.24 -28.14
CA TYR A 51 -10.21 13.28 -27.03
C TYR A 51 -10.66 13.93 -25.70
N ALA A 52 -10.11 15.08 -25.34
CA ALA A 52 -10.47 15.77 -24.10
C ALA A 52 -11.94 16.22 -24.08
N ARG A 53 -12.50 16.58 -25.24
CA ARG A 53 -13.93 16.91 -25.37
C ARG A 53 -14.80 15.68 -25.13
N GLU A 54 -14.45 14.55 -25.74
CA GLU A 54 -15.24 13.31 -25.64
C GLU A 54 -15.38 12.81 -24.20
N ASP A 55 -14.37 13.03 -23.34
CA ASP A 55 -14.41 12.68 -21.91
C ASP A 55 -15.55 13.37 -21.14
N THR A 56 -16.07 14.50 -21.64
CA THR A 56 -17.14 15.26 -20.97
C THR A 56 -18.39 15.42 -21.81
N HIS A 57 -18.29 15.40 -23.14
CA HIS A 57 -19.39 15.64 -24.06
C HIS A 57 -20.61 14.72 -23.81
N TYR A 58 -20.34 13.44 -23.52
CA TYR A 58 -21.40 12.44 -23.30
C TYR A 58 -21.85 12.31 -21.84
N LEU A 59 -21.15 12.93 -20.89
CA LEU A 59 -21.39 12.69 -19.45
C LEU A 59 -22.78 13.08 -18.98
N LEU A 60 -23.39 14.13 -19.55
CA LEU A 60 -24.74 14.55 -19.18
C LEU A 60 -25.78 13.50 -19.59
N TYR A 61 -25.64 12.93 -20.78
CA TYR A 61 -26.49 11.82 -21.22
C TYR A 61 -26.25 10.56 -20.39
N CYS A 62 -24.97 10.26 -20.09
CA CYS A 62 -24.59 9.20 -19.16
C CYS A 62 -24.98 9.48 -17.69
N TYR A 63 -25.51 10.66 -17.38
CA TYR A 63 -26.09 10.99 -16.08
C TYR A 63 -27.61 10.77 -16.08
N ASP A 64 -28.32 11.27 -17.09
CA ASP A 64 -29.78 11.19 -17.16
C ASP A 64 -30.28 9.74 -17.15
N LEU A 65 -29.70 8.87 -17.97
CA LEU A 65 -30.12 7.47 -18.09
C LEU A 65 -29.92 6.65 -16.81
N PRO A 66 -28.73 6.61 -16.19
CA PRO A 66 -28.57 5.93 -14.91
C PRO A 66 -29.45 6.53 -13.82
N ARG A 67 -29.64 7.86 -13.79
CA ARG A 67 -30.54 8.52 -12.82
C ARG A 67 -31.97 7.99 -12.94
N GLU A 68 -32.50 7.92 -14.17
CA GLU A 68 -33.83 7.38 -14.41
C GLU A 68 -33.95 5.92 -14.00
N ARG A 69 -32.96 5.08 -14.33
CA ARG A 69 -32.95 3.66 -13.93
C ARG A 69 -32.90 3.47 -12.42
N LEU A 70 -32.15 4.32 -11.72
CA LEU A 70 -32.08 4.30 -10.26
C LEU A 70 -33.40 4.71 -9.60
N PHE A 71 -34.21 5.53 -10.29
CA PHE A 71 -35.49 6.07 -9.80
C PHE A 71 -36.72 5.18 -10.09
N GLN A 72 -36.57 4.08 -10.84
CA GLN A 72 -37.72 3.26 -11.26
C GLN A 72 -38.49 2.63 -10.06
N PRO A 73 -39.83 2.70 -10.05
CA PRO A 73 -40.67 2.11 -9.01
C PRO A 73 -40.57 0.59 -9.05
N GLY A 74 -39.96 0.01 -8.01
CA GLY A 74 -39.53 -1.39 -7.94
C GLY A 74 -38.26 -1.59 -7.12
N ASN A 75 -37.42 -0.54 -7.02
CA ASN A 75 -36.27 -0.47 -6.11
C ASN A 75 -36.64 -0.05 -4.67
N GLU A 76 -37.95 0.06 -4.38
CA GLU A 76 -38.52 0.63 -3.14
C GLU A 76 -38.27 -0.22 -1.89
N ARG A 77 -37.77 -1.45 -2.02
CA ARG A 77 -37.74 -2.37 -0.88
C ARG A 77 -36.63 -2.13 0.15
N THR A 78 -35.58 -1.34 -0.12
CA THR A 78 -34.52 -1.20 0.91
C THR A 78 -33.64 0.06 0.93
N ASN A 79 -33.60 0.93 -0.08
CA ASN A 79 -32.96 2.25 0.03
C ASN A 79 -33.16 2.99 -1.29
N ASN A 80 -33.30 4.32 -1.25
CA ASN A 80 -33.29 5.15 -2.45
C ASN A 80 -31.89 5.07 -3.09
N LEU A 81 -31.68 4.15 -4.04
CA LEU A 81 -30.38 3.92 -4.68
C LEU A 81 -29.80 5.20 -5.31
N LEU A 82 -30.66 6.11 -5.76
CA LEU A 82 -30.23 7.42 -6.23
C LEU A 82 -29.60 8.25 -5.10
N GLU A 83 -30.21 8.25 -3.92
CA GLU A 83 -29.66 8.89 -2.72
C GLU A 83 -28.34 8.25 -2.28
N ASP A 84 -28.24 6.92 -2.36
CA ASP A 84 -27.00 6.20 -2.08
C ASP A 84 -25.86 6.64 -3.02
N VAL A 85 -26.14 6.80 -4.32
CA VAL A 85 -25.16 7.31 -5.29
C VAL A 85 -24.72 8.73 -4.95
N TYR A 86 -25.66 9.62 -4.58
CA TYR A 86 -25.32 10.98 -4.17
C TYR A 86 -24.53 11.02 -2.86
N ARG A 87 -24.85 10.15 -1.90
CA ARG A 87 -24.10 10.00 -0.64
C ARG A 87 -22.68 9.54 -0.93
N ASP A 88 -22.48 8.49 -1.71
CA ASP A 88 -21.15 7.98 -2.05
C ASP A 88 -20.32 9.01 -2.84
N SER A 89 -20.97 9.71 -3.78
CA SER A 89 -20.35 10.82 -4.52
C SER A 89 -19.90 11.94 -3.57
N LYS A 90 -20.72 12.28 -2.57
CA LYS A 90 -20.37 13.26 -1.54
C LYS A 90 -19.16 12.81 -0.71
N GLU A 91 -19.09 11.53 -0.34
CA GLU A 91 -17.92 10.99 0.37
C GLU A 91 -16.63 11.08 -0.46
N ILE A 92 -16.71 10.92 -1.79
CA ILE A 92 -15.57 11.16 -2.69
C ILE A 92 -15.13 12.62 -2.64
N CYS A 93 -16.08 13.56 -2.68
CA CYS A 93 -15.78 15.00 -2.62
C CYS A 93 -15.16 15.42 -1.29
N LYS A 94 -15.39 14.68 -0.21
CA LYS A 94 -14.81 14.94 1.11
C LYS A 94 -13.37 14.45 1.26
N LYS A 95 -12.85 13.67 0.31
CA LYS A 95 -11.47 13.18 0.38
C LYS A 95 -10.52 14.36 0.27
N VAL A 96 -9.65 14.49 1.28
CA VAL A 96 -8.56 15.46 1.26
C VAL A 96 -7.34 14.77 0.68
N PHE A 97 -6.60 15.48 -0.17
CA PHE A 97 -5.32 15.00 -0.65
C PHE A 97 -4.34 14.85 0.53
N GLU A 98 -3.84 13.65 0.73
CA GLU A 98 -2.80 13.35 1.71
C GLU A 98 -1.52 12.96 0.95
N SER A 99 -0.41 13.65 1.23
CA SER A 99 0.90 13.31 0.67
C SER A 99 1.30 11.89 1.13
N THR A 100 1.42 10.97 0.19
CA THR A 100 1.84 9.59 0.45
C THR A 100 3.36 9.51 0.62
N SER A 101 3.88 10.03 1.73
CA SER A 101 5.31 9.96 2.09
C SER A 101 5.65 8.58 2.69
N SER A 102 5.16 7.50 2.10
CA SER A 102 5.39 6.15 2.60
C SER A 102 6.66 5.56 1.99
N ILE A 103 7.58 5.13 2.84
CA ILE A 103 8.78 4.39 2.44
C ILE A 103 8.33 3.09 1.74
N PRO A 104 8.85 2.75 0.55
CA PRO A 104 8.59 1.48 -0.09
C PRO A 104 8.97 0.34 0.85
N GLN A 105 8.05 -0.60 1.05
CA GLN A 105 8.28 -1.74 1.93
C GLN A 105 9.21 -2.74 1.23
N ILE A 106 10.31 -3.11 1.89
CA ILE A 106 11.11 -4.28 1.53
C ILE A 106 10.58 -5.48 2.32
N LYS A 107 10.73 -6.68 1.77
CA LYS A 107 10.58 -7.93 2.51
C LYS A 107 11.41 -7.89 3.80
N GLU A 108 10.80 -8.33 4.90
CA GLU A 108 11.43 -8.41 6.24
C GLU A 108 12.70 -9.28 6.27
N GLU A 109 12.89 -10.14 5.27
CA GLU A 109 14.04 -11.04 5.10
C GLU A 109 15.32 -10.34 4.58
N SER A 110 15.28 -9.04 4.29
CA SER A 110 16.43 -8.33 3.72
C SER A 110 17.49 -8.00 4.77
N GLN A 111 18.77 -8.07 4.37
CA GLN A 111 19.89 -7.79 5.28
C GLN A 111 19.83 -6.33 5.76
N ASN A 112 20.26 -6.05 7.00
CA ASN A 112 20.27 -4.69 7.59
C ASN A 112 20.91 -3.64 6.64
N ARG A 113 21.93 -4.05 5.88
CA ARG A 113 22.60 -3.24 4.84
C ARG A 113 21.67 -2.79 3.71
N GLN A 114 20.89 -3.72 3.15
CA GLN A 114 20.00 -3.44 2.02
C GLN A 114 18.82 -2.56 2.45
N ILE A 115 18.28 -2.83 3.65
CA ILE A 115 17.23 -2.00 4.26
C ILE A 115 17.73 -0.58 4.49
N PHE A 116 18.93 -0.43 5.04
CA PHE A 116 19.54 0.88 5.24
C PHE A 116 19.74 1.61 3.91
N ALA A 117 20.35 0.95 2.91
CA ALA A 117 20.57 1.53 1.60
C ALA A 117 19.25 2.02 0.99
N LEU A 118 18.19 1.19 0.97
CA LEU A 118 16.92 1.61 0.40
C LEU A 118 16.33 2.81 1.15
N ARG A 119 16.37 2.80 2.49
CA ARG A 119 15.79 3.88 3.29
C ARG A 119 16.47 5.22 3.00
N GLU A 120 17.80 5.25 2.95
CA GLU A 120 18.53 6.48 2.66
C GLU A 120 18.40 6.90 1.20
N LEU A 121 18.40 5.96 0.24
CA LEU A 121 18.11 6.27 -1.16
C LEU A 121 16.70 6.84 -1.33
N TRP A 122 15.71 6.32 -0.60
CA TRP A 122 14.34 6.81 -0.65
C TRP A 122 14.22 8.22 -0.08
N ARG A 123 14.88 8.48 1.06
CA ARG A 123 14.92 9.83 1.65
C ARG A 123 15.53 10.84 0.70
N TRP A 124 16.66 10.48 0.09
CA TRP A 124 17.29 11.32 -0.92
C TRP A 124 16.36 11.52 -2.14
N GLY A 125 15.76 10.44 -2.63
CA GLY A 125 14.85 10.47 -3.78
C GLY A 125 13.62 11.34 -3.54
N ASP A 126 12.93 11.18 -2.40
CA ASP A 126 11.76 11.99 -2.02
C ASP A 126 12.12 13.47 -1.85
N THR A 127 13.25 13.76 -1.20
CA THR A 127 13.74 15.14 -1.03
C THR A 127 14.03 15.78 -2.39
N THR A 128 14.73 15.06 -3.27
CA THR A 128 15.09 15.55 -4.61
C THR A 128 13.85 15.74 -5.48
N ALA A 129 12.92 14.78 -5.46
CA ALA A 129 11.63 14.85 -6.15
C ALA A 129 10.84 16.09 -5.73
N ARG A 130 10.75 16.38 -4.43
CA ARG A 130 10.07 17.60 -3.92
C ARG A 130 10.77 18.89 -4.33
N ASN A 131 12.10 18.92 -4.24
CA ASN A 131 12.87 20.12 -4.57
C ASN A 131 12.83 20.45 -6.07
N GLN A 132 12.77 19.42 -6.91
CA GLN A 132 12.73 19.55 -8.37
C GLN A 132 11.31 19.58 -8.95
N ASP A 133 10.28 19.39 -8.10
CA ASP A 133 8.88 19.19 -8.51
C ASP A 133 8.72 18.04 -9.53
N GLU A 134 9.47 16.96 -9.30
CA GLU A 134 9.50 15.78 -10.16
C GLU A 134 8.96 14.55 -9.45
N SER A 135 8.53 13.54 -10.21
CA SER A 135 8.09 12.28 -9.62
C SER A 135 9.27 11.46 -9.08
N LEU A 136 9.06 10.68 -8.01
CA LEU A 136 10.08 9.77 -7.47
C LEU A 136 10.56 8.76 -8.54
N GLY A 137 9.67 8.32 -9.44
CA GLY A 137 10.04 7.43 -10.54
C GLY A 137 11.01 8.07 -11.54
N TYR A 138 10.79 9.35 -11.86
CA TYR A 138 11.72 10.12 -12.68
C TYR A 138 13.09 10.29 -12.01
N VAL A 139 13.10 10.61 -10.71
CA VAL A 139 14.34 10.79 -9.93
C VAL A 139 15.11 9.48 -9.79
N LEU A 140 14.46 8.41 -9.33
CA LEU A 140 15.10 7.12 -9.09
C LEU A 140 14.13 5.92 -9.10
N HIS A 141 13.79 5.41 -10.28
CA HIS A 141 13.02 4.18 -10.43
C HIS A 141 13.77 2.88 -10.03
N MET A 142 15.12 2.83 -10.12
CA MET A 142 15.95 1.62 -9.85
C MET A 142 16.41 1.45 -8.40
N MET A 143 15.80 2.21 -7.48
CA MET A 143 16.23 2.30 -6.10
C MET A 143 16.36 0.93 -5.39
N ILE A 144 15.39 0.03 -5.59
CA ILE A 144 15.38 -1.32 -4.99
C ILE A 144 16.56 -2.13 -5.52
N HIS A 145 16.78 -2.12 -6.83
CA HIS A 145 17.84 -2.89 -7.46
C HIS A 145 19.25 -2.43 -7.00
N ILE A 146 19.45 -1.11 -6.84
CA ILE A 146 20.69 -0.56 -6.29
C ILE A 146 20.88 -1.01 -4.84
N ALA A 147 19.83 -0.96 -4.03
CA ALA A 147 19.87 -1.37 -2.62
C ALA A 147 20.12 -2.87 -2.45
N GLU A 148 19.61 -3.72 -3.34
CA GLU A 148 19.86 -5.16 -3.35
C GLU A 148 21.30 -5.49 -3.77
N SER A 149 21.80 -4.82 -4.81
CA SER A 149 23.10 -5.09 -5.42
C SER A 149 24.28 -4.53 -4.62
N LEU A 150 24.07 -3.45 -3.86
CA LEU A 150 25.10 -2.74 -3.07
C LEU A 150 26.42 -2.52 -3.85
N PRO A 151 26.40 -1.82 -5.00
CA PRO A 151 27.58 -1.62 -5.84
C PRO A 151 28.76 -1.00 -5.08
N ARG A 152 29.98 -1.47 -5.37
CA ARG A 152 31.21 -1.03 -4.66
C ARG A 152 31.77 0.28 -5.17
N ASP A 153 31.51 0.60 -6.43
CA ASP A 153 32.03 1.75 -7.15
C ASP A 153 30.89 2.53 -7.84
N LYS A 154 31.25 3.72 -8.32
CA LYS A 154 30.31 4.62 -9.01
C LYS A 154 29.79 4.01 -10.31
N GLU A 155 30.67 3.32 -11.03
CA GLU A 155 30.30 2.61 -12.26
C GLU A 155 29.29 1.49 -11.99
N GLY A 156 29.41 0.76 -10.88
CA GLY A 156 28.42 -0.21 -10.44
C GLY A 156 27.05 0.42 -10.15
N VAL A 157 27.01 1.64 -9.57
CA VAL A 157 25.74 2.38 -9.37
C VAL A 157 25.10 2.74 -10.71
N LEU A 158 25.90 3.21 -11.67
CA LEU A 158 25.41 3.54 -13.01
C LEU A 158 24.92 2.28 -13.75
N ALA A 159 25.63 1.17 -13.64
CA ALA A 159 25.29 -0.10 -14.27
C ALA A 159 23.97 -0.70 -13.75
N CYS A 160 23.53 -0.33 -12.54
CA CYS A 160 22.22 -0.71 -12.00
C CYS A 160 21.05 0.00 -12.71
N CYS A 161 21.30 1.02 -13.54
CA CYS A 161 20.26 1.83 -14.15
C CYS A 161 20.32 1.78 -15.67
N SER A 162 19.21 1.41 -16.32
CA SER A 162 19.09 1.45 -17.78
C SER A 162 17.69 1.90 -18.19
N PRO A 163 17.50 3.15 -18.67
CA PRO A 163 18.49 4.22 -18.77
C PRO A 163 18.89 4.79 -17.39
N VAL A 164 20.05 5.43 -17.33
CA VAL A 164 20.52 6.11 -16.10
C VAL A 164 19.78 7.45 -15.92
N PRO A 165 19.02 7.65 -14.83
CA PRO A 165 18.33 8.91 -14.55
C PRO A 165 19.29 10.10 -14.43
N HIS A 166 18.90 11.26 -14.98
CA HIS A 166 19.72 12.46 -14.89
C HIS A 166 19.98 12.90 -13.43
N PRO A 167 18.96 12.96 -12.53
CA PRO A 167 19.18 13.34 -11.13
C PRO A 167 20.17 12.42 -10.40
N LEU A 168 20.18 11.12 -10.74
CA LEU A 168 21.15 10.16 -10.21
C LEU A 168 22.57 10.46 -10.69
N LYS A 169 22.78 10.84 -11.96
CA LYS A 169 24.12 11.21 -12.47
C LYS A 169 24.68 12.44 -11.76
N GLU A 170 23.85 13.46 -11.55
CA GLU A 170 24.27 14.68 -10.85
C GLU A 170 24.68 14.40 -9.39
N HIS A 171 23.98 13.48 -8.74
CA HIS A 171 24.20 13.14 -7.33
C HIS A 171 24.97 11.83 -7.10
N LEU A 172 25.67 11.33 -8.13
CA LEU A 172 26.32 10.02 -8.12
C LEU A 172 27.27 9.83 -6.93
N LEU A 173 28.01 10.89 -6.56
CA LEU A 173 28.93 10.86 -5.41
C LEU A 173 28.20 10.65 -4.08
N LEU A 174 27.04 11.31 -3.90
CA LEU A 174 26.22 11.18 -2.70
C LEU A 174 25.60 9.79 -2.61
N ILE A 175 25.02 9.33 -3.72
CA ILE A 175 24.40 8.00 -3.82
C ILE A 175 25.44 6.91 -3.56
N HIS A 176 26.62 7.00 -4.18
CA HIS A 176 27.71 6.06 -3.93
C HIS A 176 28.15 6.06 -2.46
N ARG A 177 28.22 7.23 -1.82
CA ARG A 177 28.52 7.34 -0.37
C ARG A 177 27.47 6.64 0.50
N ILE A 178 26.18 6.80 0.19
CA ILE A 178 25.08 6.10 0.88
C ILE A 178 25.30 4.58 0.80
N ILE A 179 25.67 4.07 -0.38
CA ILE A 179 25.92 2.64 -0.58
C ILE A 179 27.17 2.17 0.18
N LEU A 180 28.25 2.95 0.21
CA LEU A 180 29.43 2.61 1.00
C LEU A 180 29.09 2.54 2.50
N GLU A 181 28.36 3.53 3.03
CA GLU A 181 27.91 3.49 4.43
C GLU A 181 27.02 2.27 4.70
N ALA A 182 26.16 1.89 3.76
CA ALA A 182 25.36 0.68 3.86
C ALA A 182 26.22 -0.58 3.93
N ARG A 183 27.32 -0.64 3.18
CA ARG A 183 28.24 -1.79 3.16
C ARG A 183 29.09 -1.88 4.42
N ASP A 184 29.48 -0.75 4.98
CA ASP A 184 30.31 -0.66 6.18
C ASP A 184 29.55 -1.03 7.46
N ARG A 185 28.21 -1.04 7.41
CA ARG A 185 27.38 -1.54 8.51
C ARG A 185 27.67 -3.02 8.77
N GLY A 186 27.75 -3.39 10.04
CA GLY A 186 27.84 -4.79 10.46
C GLY A 186 26.66 -5.60 9.90
N LEU A 187 26.92 -6.87 9.57
CA LEU A 187 25.83 -7.83 9.36
C LEU A 187 25.22 -8.12 10.73
N GLU A 188 24.34 -7.26 11.20
CA GLU A 188 23.38 -7.69 12.21
C GLU A 188 22.46 -8.66 11.49
N VAL A 189 22.53 -9.94 11.88
CA VAL A 189 21.43 -10.86 11.64
C VAL A 189 20.21 -10.12 12.15
N VAL A 190 19.25 -9.84 11.27
CA VAL A 190 17.93 -9.39 11.70
C VAL A 190 17.37 -10.58 12.47
N GLU A 191 17.70 -10.67 13.76
CA GLU A 191 16.98 -11.51 14.67
C GLU A 191 15.55 -11.02 14.57
N THR A 192 14.70 -11.87 13.98
CA THR A 192 13.26 -11.67 13.84
C THR A 192 12.75 -10.81 14.99
N ALA A 193 12.08 -9.69 14.68
CA ALA A 193 11.69 -8.68 15.69
C ALA A 193 11.12 -9.28 16.98
N LYS A 194 10.43 -10.42 16.86
CA LYS A 194 9.98 -11.28 17.95
C LYS A 194 11.08 -11.77 18.91
N LYS A 195 12.20 -12.33 18.43
CA LYS A 195 13.27 -12.84 19.30
C LYS A 195 13.83 -11.72 20.17
N TYR A 196 14.15 -10.58 19.58
CA TYR A 196 14.62 -9.41 20.32
C TYR A 196 13.56 -8.91 21.31
N LEU A 197 12.29 -8.91 20.91
CA LEU A 197 11.19 -8.43 21.73
C LEU A 197 10.94 -9.36 22.93
N VAL A 198 11.01 -10.68 22.74
CA VAL A 198 10.91 -11.68 23.81
C VAL A 198 12.15 -11.67 24.71
N ASP A 199 13.35 -11.56 24.15
CA ASP A 199 14.59 -11.46 24.95
C ASP A 199 14.59 -10.18 25.80
N SER A 200 14.27 -9.03 25.21
CA SER A 200 14.28 -7.75 25.93
C SER A 200 13.15 -7.58 26.94
N LEU A 201 11.95 -8.13 26.70
CA LEU A 201 10.79 -7.98 27.58
C LEU A 201 10.62 -9.13 28.57
N CYS A 202 10.95 -10.35 28.16
CA CYS A 202 10.77 -11.56 28.96
C CYS A 202 12.08 -12.15 29.50
N GLN A 203 13.26 -11.66 29.06
CA GLN A 203 14.57 -12.23 29.41
C GLN A 203 14.71 -13.71 29.04
N VAL A 204 14.07 -14.11 27.94
CA VAL A 204 14.05 -15.49 27.45
C VAL A 204 14.65 -15.54 26.05
N GLN A 205 15.64 -16.42 25.87
CA GLN A 205 16.23 -16.68 24.57
C GLN A 205 15.48 -17.82 23.86
N LEU A 206 14.76 -17.46 22.79
CA LEU A 206 14.08 -18.43 21.95
C LEU A 206 15.07 -19.17 21.04
N ASN A 207 14.99 -20.50 21.04
CA ASN A 207 15.70 -21.36 20.09
C ASN A 207 15.04 -21.24 18.69
N LYS A 208 15.82 -21.40 17.62
CA LYS A 208 15.36 -21.38 16.21
C LYS A 208 15.50 -22.73 15.50
N GLU A 209 15.92 -23.75 16.23
CA GLU A 209 16.26 -25.07 15.69
C GLU A 209 15.16 -25.66 14.78
N PHE A 210 13.88 -25.45 15.11
CA PHE A 210 12.78 -26.03 14.35
C PHE A 210 12.10 -25.11 13.31
N GLN A 211 12.63 -23.90 13.08
CA GLN A 211 11.98 -22.88 12.25
C GLN A 211 11.77 -23.32 10.79
N THR A 212 12.68 -24.10 10.23
CA THR A 212 12.66 -24.54 8.81
C THR A 212 12.56 -26.06 8.64
N THR A 213 12.13 -26.76 9.69
CA THR A 213 12.06 -28.24 9.69
C THR A 213 10.81 -28.73 8.97
N ASP A 214 10.77 -30.00 8.58
CA ASP A 214 9.58 -30.60 8.00
C ASP A 214 8.47 -30.83 9.06
N TRP A 215 7.50 -29.93 9.10
CA TRP A 215 6.33 -29.98 9.99
C TRP A 215 5.27 -31.01 9.57
N ARG A 216 5.49 -31.76 8.48
CA ARG A 216 4.56 -32.79 7.99
C ARG A 216 4.76 -34.15 8.67
N VAL A 217 5.86 -34.33 9.42
CA VAL A 217 6.17 -35.59 10.14
C VAL A 217 5.12 -35.89 11.21
N ARG A 218 4.68 -37.16 11.30
CA ARG A 218 3.72 -37.64 12.31
C ARG A 218 4.12 -39.01 12.90
N PRO A 219 3.98 -39.23 14.22
CA PRO A 219 3.56 -38.24 15.25
C PRO A 219 4.59 -37.11 15.39
N LEU A 220 4.15 -35.93 15.78
CA LEU A 220 5.03 -34.77 15.88
C LEU A 220 5.98 -34.95 17.08
N PRO A 221 7.31 -34.82 16.90
CA PRO A 221 8.26 -34.91 18.02
C PRO A 221 7.96 -33.90 19.13
N GLU A 222 8.24 -34.27 20.37
CA GLU A 222 7.95 -33.45 21.56
C GLU A 222 8.69 -32.11 21.54
N GLU A 223 9.91 -32.10 21.03
CA GLU A 223 10.75 -30.90 20.85
C GLU A 223 10.12 -29.90 19.85
N MET A 224 9.50 -30.40 18.78
CA MET A 224 8.77 -29.55 17.81
C MET A 224 7.47 -28.99 18.40
N MET A 225 6.78 -29.78 19.23
CA MET A 225 5.60 -29.31 19.97
C MET A 225 5.97 -28.21 20.97
N HIS A 226 7.08 -28.39 21.69
CA HIS A 226 7.62 -27.41 22.62
C HIS A 226 7.98 -26.11 21.89
N TYR A 227 8.71 -26.21 20.78
CA TYR A 227 9.05 -25.06 19.94
C TYR A 227 7.80 -24.30 19.45
N ALA A 228 6.78 -25.00 18.94
CA ALA A 228 5.54 -24.36 18.49
C ALA A 228 4.81 -23.64 19.63
N ARG A 229 4.83 -24.21 20.84
CA ARG A 229 4.27 -23.60 22.04
C ARG A 229 5.03 -22.33 22.41
N GLU A 230 6.36 -22.39 22.51
CA GLU A 230 7.19 -21.23 22.85
C GLU A 230 7.04 -20.10 21.84
N ASP A 231 6.83 -20.44 20.56
CA ASP A 231 6.60 -19.47 19.49
C ASP A 231 5.37 -18.58 19.79
N THR A 232 4.34 -19.09 20.47
CA THR A 232 3.13 -18.29 20.77
C THR A 232 3.07 -17.81 22.21
N HIS A 233 3.62 -18.58 23.15
CA HIS A 233 3.51 -18.36 24.59
C HIS A 233 4.00 -16.96 25.01
N TYR A 234 5.20 -16.58 24.58
CA TYR A 234 5.82 -15.32 25.01
C TYR A 234 5.22 -14.08 24.34
N LEU A 235 4.54 -14.24 23.19
CA LEU A 235 3.88 -13.11 22.51
C LEU A 235 2.74 -12.52 23.35
N LEU A 236 2.06 -13.34 24.15
CA LEU A 236 1.00 -12.89 25.06
C LEU A 236 1.57 -11.98 26.17
N TYR A 237 2.66 -12.40 26.81
CA TYR A 237 3.34 -11.58 27.83
C TYR A 237 3.90 -10.28 27.25
N CYS A 238 4.50 -10.37 26.07
CA CYS A 238 4.99 -9.22 25.34
C CYS A 238 3.88 -8.22 25.02
N TYR A 239 2.70 -8.70 24.62
CA TYR A 239 1.53 -7.85 24.38
C TYR A 239 1.12 -7.10 25.64
N ASP A 240 1.00 -7.78 26.78
CA ASP A 240 0.57 -7.13 28.03
C ASP A 240 1.59 -6.09 28.53
N LEU A 241 2.89 -6.41 28.49
CA LEU A 241 3.96 -5.48 28.86
C LEU A 241 4.00 -4.25 27.95
N LEU A 242 3.85 -4.44 26.63
CA LEU A 242 3.79 -3.33 25.68
C LEU A 242 2.52 -2.50 25.88
N ARG A 243 1.37 -3.14 26.11
CA ARG A 243 0.10 -2.46 26.38
C ARG A 243 0.23 -1.54 27.60
N GLU A 244 0.79 -2.01 28.69
CA GLU A 244 1.00 -1.20 29.90
C GLU A 244 1.97 -0.05 29.67
N ARG A 245 3.12 -0.30 29.02
CA ARG A 245 4.08 0.76 28.67
C ARG A 245 3.44 1.82 27.77
N LEU A 246 2.62 1.39 26.81
CA LEU A 246 1.93 2.30 25.90
C LEU A 246 0.85 3.12 26.59
N LEU A 247 0.09 2.53 27.52
CA LEU A 247 -0.87 3.25 28.36
C LEU A 247 -0.21 4.33 29.23
N GLN A 248 1.03 4.11 29.66
CA GLN A 248 1.81 5.10 30.41
C GLN A 248 2.33 6.23 29.51
N THR A 249 2.43 6.02 28.19
CA THR A 249 2.79 7.08 27.24
C THR A 249 1.56 7.83 26.72
N LYS A 250 1.65 9.14 26.55
CA LYS A 250 0.59 9.98 25.92
C LYS A 250 0.43 9.72 24.40
N ILE A 251 0.83 8.56 23.90
CA ILE A 251 0.89 8.19 22.47
C ILE A 251 -0.27 7.24 22.10
N CYS A 252 -1.14 6.89 23.05
CA CYS A 252 -2.28 5.97 22.85
C CYS A 252 -3.14 6.28 21.61
N ASP A 253 -3.42 7.56 21.34
CA ASP A 253 -4.22 7.98 20.19
C ASP A 253 -3.56 7.69 18.84
N LEU A 254 -2.24 7.80 18.75
CA LEU A 254 -1.48 7.52 17.52
C LEU A 254 -1.50 6.03 17.19
N LEU A 255 -1.44 5.18 18.22
CA LEU A 255 -1.51 3.74 18.07
C LEU A 255 -2.90 3.24 17.72
N ILE A 256 -3.95 3.79 18.33
CA ILE A 256 -5.34 3.48 17.95
C ILE A 256 -5.54 3.79 16.46
N ARG A 257 -5.05 4.95 15.98
CA ARG A 257 -5.10 5.31 14.57
C ARG A 257 -4.30 4.36 13.68
N ALA A 258 -3.10 3.95 14.09
CA ALA A 258 -2.26 3.00 13.35
C ALA A 258 -2.89 1.60 13.27
N THR A 259 -3.43 1.10 14.38
CA THR A 259 -4.15 -0.18 14.47
C THR A 259 -5.41 -0.18 13.63
N ILE A 260 -6.19 0.91 13.63
CA ILE A 260 -7.37 1.06 12.74
C ILE A 260 -6.95 1.02 11.27
N ARG A 261 -5.84 1.68 10.90
CA ARG A 261 -5.31 1.63 9.52
C ARG A 261 -4.89 0.21 9.12
N LEU A 262 -4.16 -0.50 9.99
CA LEU A 262 -3.75 -1.88 9.75
C LEU A 262 -4.96 -2.81 9.62
N ARG A 263 -5.96 -2.67 10.50
CA ARG A 263 -7.20 -3.44 10.47
C ARG A 263 -7.95 -3.26 9.15
N ARG A 264 -8.04 -2.02 8.65
CA ARG A 264 -8.63 -1.73 7.33
C ARG A 264 -7.84 -2.36 6.18
N ARG A 265 -6.53 -2.54 6.34
CA ARG A 265 -5.64 -3.16 5.35
C ARG A 265 -5.81 -4.69 5.28
N VAL A 266 -6.08 -5.33 6.42
CA VAL A 266 -6.21 -6.79 6.55
C VAL A 266 -7.67 -7.26 6.38
N GLY A 267 -8.64 -6.34 6.34
CA GLY A 267 -10.05 -6.67 6.06
C GLY A 267 -10.81 -7.29 7.24
N ILE A 268 -10.32 -7.14 8.47
CA ILE A 268 -10.94 -7.74 9.66
C ILE A 268 -12.12 -6.88 10.14
N SER A 269 -13.35 -7.38 9.98
CA SER A 269 -14.60 -6.73 10.44
C SER A 269 -14.65 -6.67 11.97
N VAL A 270 -15.49 -5.79 12.52
CA VAL A 270 -15.80 -5.70 13.96
C VAL A 270 -16.63 -6.89 14.44
N GLU A 271 -17.31 -7.58 13.54
CA GLU A 271 -18.24 -8.66 13.83
C GLU A 271 -17.57 -9.94 14.34
N ASP A 272 -16.29 -10.17 14.03
CA ASP A 272 -15.57 -11.40 14.40
C ASP A 272 -15.29 -11.55 15.91
N ARG A 273 -15.49 -10.48 16.72
CA ARG A 273 -15.35 -10.58 18.19
C ARG A 273 -16.56 -11.22 18.87
N LYS A 274 -17.75 -11.17 18.27
CA LYS A 274 -18.93 -11.79 18.88
C LYS A 274 -18.88 -13.32 18.83
N ALA A 275 -18.07 -13.90 17.93
CA ALA A 275 -17.91 -15.35 17.85
C ALA A 275 -16.99 -15.94 18.94
N CYS A 276 -16.10 -15.12 19.55
CA CYS A 276 -15.14 -15.61 20.55
C CYS A 276 -15.55 -15.34 22.01
N SER A 277 -16.58 -14.52 22.27
CA SER A 277 -17.07 -14.29 23.63
C SER A 277 -18.09 -15.33 24.11
N ASP A 278 -18.65 -16.14 23.21
CA ASP A 278 -19.75 -17.06 23.52
C ASP A 278 -19.31 -18.53 23.70
N SER A 279 -18.00 -18.82 23.66
CA SER A 279 -17.46 -20.18 23.90
C SER A 279 -16.70 -20.28 25.23
N GLY A 280 -17.20 -19.60 26.26
CA GLY A 280 -16.65 -19.60 27.62
C GLY A 280 -17.56 -20.28 28.63
N GLU A 281 -18.03 -21.51 28.36
CA GLU A 281 -18.57 -22.40 29.40
C GLU A 281 -18.13 -23.85 29.13
N THR A 282 -17.72 -24.52 30.21
CA THR A 282 -17.37 -25.96 30.36
C THR A 282 -16.09 -26.49 29.70
N LEU A 283 -14.97 -26.41 30.45
CA LEU A 283 -14.34 -27.53 31.19
C LEU A 283 -13.03 -27.07 31.86
#